data_AF-K1RIL8-F1
#
_entry.id   AF-K1RIL8-F1
#
_cell.length_a   1.000
_cell.length_b   1.000
_cell.length_c   1.000
_cell.angle_alpha   90.00
_cell.angle_beta   90.00
_cell.angle_gamma   90.00
#
_symmetry.space_group_name_H-M   'P 1'
#
loop_
_entity.id
_entity.type
_entity.pdbx_description
1 polymer ?
#
loop_
_entity_poly.entity_id
_entity_poly.type
_entity_poly.pdbx_seq_one_letter_code
_entity_poly.pdbx_strand_id
1 'polypeptide(L)'
;MMKYPIGIQSFDQIIEGNWVYVDKTDLVYRLVTTTKTCFLSRPRRFGKSLLVSTLDAYFKGRKELFDGLMIAKLEKDWHQYPVFKIDFNGVNFTEKGNLEATIEYYLANWEKIYGETPREVPMGKRFEQILSLAYQQTGRRAVVLVDEYDKPILDALDTPLEDANREILKLSIPPSKG
;
A
#
# COMPACT_ATOMS: atom_id res chain seq x y z
N MET A 1 27.24 -19.11 -4.57
CA MET A 1 26.01 -19.62 -5.23
C MET A 1 25.01 -18.49 -5.29
N MET A 2 24.45 -18.16 -6.46
CA MET A 2 23.41 -17.11 -6.56
C MET A 2 22.12 -17.59 -5.91
N LYS A 3 21.50 -16.73 -5.07
CA LYS A 3 20.24 -17.01 -4.40
C LYS A 3 19.09 -16.36 -5.17
N TYR A 4 18.16 -17.15 -5.70
CA TYR A 4 16.98 -16.63 -6.40
C TYR A 4 15.79 -16.49 -5.45
N PRO A 5 15.11 -15.32 -5.40
CA PRO A 5 14.05 -15.04 -4.42
C PRO A 5 12.72 -15.71 -4.80
N ILE A 6 12.69 -17.03 -4.86
CA ILE A 6 11.49 -17.79 -5.22
C ILE A 6 10.47 -17.66 -4.08
N GLY A 7 9.33 -17.01 -4.37
CA GLY A 7 8.24 -16.82 -3.41
C GLY A 7 8.44 -15.65 -2.44
N ILE A 8 9.58 -14.95 -2.49
CA ILE A 8 9.82 -13.75 -1.67
C ILE A 8 9.26 -12.53 -2.41
N GLN A 9 8.36 -11.81 -1.75
CA GLN A 9 7.70 -10.62 -2.30
C GLN A 9 7.97 -9.34 -1.48
N SER A 10 8.85 -9.43 -0.48
CA SER A 10 9.28 -8.30 0.32
C SER A 10 10.61 -7.77 -0.23
N PHE A 11 10.66 -6.48 -0.52
CA PHE A 11 11.84 -5.83 -1.08
C PHE A 11 13.01 -5.85 -0.09
N ASP A 12 12.75 -5.53 1.18
CA ASP A 12 13.75 -5.61 2.25
C ASP A 12 14.33 -7.01 2.42
N GLN A 13 13.50 -8.06 2.46
CA GLN A 13 14.01 -9.43 2.56
C GLN A 13 14.91 -9.81 1.38
N ILE A 14 14.59 -9.35 0.17
CA ILE A 14 15.41 -9.58 -1.02
C ILE A 14 16.78 -8.91 -0.86
N ILE A 15 16.81 -7.63 -0.46
CA ILE A 15 18.05 -6.86 -0.33
C ILE A 15 18.89 -7.36 0.85
N GLU A 16 18.31 -7.43 2.05
CA GLU A 16 19.01 -7.86 3.27
C GLU A 16 19.46 -9.33 3.19
N GLY A 17 18.68 -10.18 2.54
CA GLY A 17 19.00 -11.58 2.32
C GLY A 17 20.06 -11.84 1.24
N ASN A 18 20.55 -10.79 0.56
CA ASN A 18 21.46 -10.86 -0.59
C ASN A 18 20.93 -11.79 -1.69
N TRP A 19 19.65 -11.66 -2.02
CA TRP A 19 19.02 -12.36 -3.13
C TRP A 19 19.23 -11.61 -4.44
N VAL A 20 19.12 -12.31 -5.56
CA VAL A 20 19.15 -11.67 -6.89
C VAL A 20 17.95 -10.73 -7.03
N TYR A 21 18.21 -9.44 -7.25
CA TYR A 21 17.21 -8.43 -7.53
C TYR A 21 17.46 -7.81 -8.91
N VAL A 22 16.42 -7.76 -9.76
CA VAL A 22 16.49 -7.09 -11.05
C VAL A 22 16.11 -5.63 -10.84
N ASP A 23 17.10 -4.75 -10.88
CA ASP A 23 16.89 -3.32 -10.63
C ASP A 23 16.03 -2.67 -11.71
N LYS A 24 14.86 -2.18 -11.29
CA LYS A 24 13.93 -1.35 -12.08
C LYS A 24 13.55 -0.09 -11.30
N THR A 25 14.38 0.33 -10.36
CA THR A 25 14.05 1.42 -9.44
C THR A 25 14.08 2.80 -10.10
N ASP A 26 14.64 2.93 -11.30
CA ASP A 26 14.43 4.09 -12.18
C ASP A 26 12.96 4.25 -12.59
N LEU A 27 12.26 3.15 -12.88
CA LEU A 27 10.83 3.16 -13.16
C LEU A 27 10.03 3.60 -11.94
N VAL A 28 10.42 3.12 -10.76
CA VAL A 28 9.83 3.53 -9.48
C VAL A 28 10.00 5.03 -9.28
N TYR A 29 11.21 5.56 -9.48
CA TYR A 29 11.48 6.99 -9.39
C TYR A 29 10.63 7.80 -10.36
N ARG A 30 10.54 7.38 -11.62
CA ARG A 30 9.66 8.05 -12.60
C ARG A 30 8.20 7.99 -12.17
N LEU A 31 7.74 6.86 -11.66
CA LEU A 31 6.36 6.69 -11.23
C LEU A 31 5.99 7.69 -10.13
N VAL A 32 6.80 7.77 -9.07
CA VAL A 32 6.52 8.60 -7.89
C VAL A 32 6.70 10.10 -8.16
N THR A 33 7.53 10.48 -9.14
CA THR A 33 7.78 11.90 -9.48
C THR A 33 6.81 12.44 -10.54
N THR A 34 6.20 11.58 -11.36
CA THR A 34 5.33 12.02 -12.47
C THR A 34 3.84 11.82 -12.22
N THR A 35 3.47 10.87 -11.36
CA THR A 35 2.06 10.51 -11.14
C THR A 35 1.60 10.85 -9.73
N LYS A 36 0.43 11.46 -9.60
CA LYS A 36 -0.22 11.69 -8.30
C LYS A 36 -0.95 10.44 -7.80
N THR A 37 -1.46 9.65 -8.73
CA THR A 37 -2.24 8.43 -8.48
C THR A 37 -1.89 7.41 -9.54
N CYS A 38 -1.54 6.21 -9.12
CA CYS A 38 -1.26 5.11 -10.02
C CYS A 38 -2.13 3.91 -9.65
N PHE A 39 -2.89 3.42 -10.62
CA PHE A 39 -3.60 2.14 -10.51
C PHE A 39 -2.89 1.12 -11.40
N LEU A 40 -2.37 0.06 -10.79
CA LEU A 40 -1.70 -1.02 -11.50
C LEU A 40 -2.63 -2.22 -11.63
N SER A 41 -3.35 -2.32 -12.76
CA SER A 41 -4.24 -3.44 -13.04
C SER A 41 -3.51 -4.65 -13.65
N ARG A 42 -4.11 -5.85 -13.47
CA ARG A 42 -3.49 -7.18 -13.60
C ARG A 42 -2.81 -7.46 -14.94
N PRO A 43 -1.59 -8.03 -14.88
CA PRO A 43 -1.46 -9.50 -14.86
C PRO A 43 -1.08 -10.13 -13.50
N ARG A 44 -1.51 -11.37 -13.26
CA ARG A 44 -1.18 -12.17 -12.06
C ARG A 44 0.30 -12.56 -12.06
N ARG A 45 0.93 -12.62 -10.88
CA ARG A 45 2.37 -12.99 -10.68
C ARG A 45 3.38 -12.04 -11.36
N PHE A 46 2.99 -10.80 -11.64
CA PHE A 46 3.87 -9.81 -12.27
C PHE A 46 4.76 -9.04 -11.29
N GLY A 47 4.79 -9.44 -10.01
CA GLY A 47 5.58 -8.76 -8.98
C GLY A 47 4.95 -7.48 -8.43
N LYS A 48 3.61 -7.34 -8.48
CA LYS A 48 2.89 -6.19 -7.91
C LYS A 48 3.18 -6.01 -6.42
N SER A 49 3.09 -7.09 -5.62
CA SER A 49 3.41 -7.06 -4.19
C SER A 49 4.85 -6.65 -3.91
N LEU A 50 5.80 -7.12 -4.73
CA LEU A 50 7.19 -6.68 -4.65
C LEU A 50 7.32 -5.17 -4.93
N LEU A 51 6.66 -4.67 -5.98
CA LEU A 51 6.65 -3.25 -6.29
C LEU A 51 6.02 -2.41 -5.17
N VAL A 52 4.88 -2.84 -4.60
CA VAL A 52 4.25 -2.19 -3.45
C VAL A 52 5.20 -2.19 -2.25
N SER A 53 5.91 -3.29 -2.01
CA SER A 53 6.93 -3.38 -0.96
C SER A 53 8.13 -2.46 -1.22
N THR A 54 8.56 -2.29 -2.47
CA THR A 54 9.61 -1.34 -2.85
C THR A 54 9.16 0.10 -2.62
N LEU A 55 7.93 0.44 -3.00
CA LEU A 55 7.34 1.76 -2.75
C LEU A 55 7.21 2.04 -1.25
N ASP A 56 6.77 1.06 -0.46
CA ASP A 56 6.68 1.17 1.00
C ASP A 56 8.05 1.49 1.61
N ALA A 57 9.11 0.77 1.21
CA ALA A 57 10.47 1.05 1.65
C ALA A 57 10.96 2.44 1.23
N TYR A 58 10.69 2.84 -0.01
CA TYR A 58 11.08 4.15 -0.55
C TYR A 58 10.40 5.30 0.20
N PHE A 59 9.08 5.27 0.35
CA PHE A 59 8.34 6.35 1.02
C PHE A 59 8.56 6.40 2.54
N LYS A 60 8.94 5.29 3.17
CA LYS A 60 9.43 5.28 4.56
C LYS A 60 10.86 5.82 4.70
N GLY A 61 11.51 6.19 3.60
CA GLY A 61 12.86 6.72 3.57
C GLY A 61 13.93 5.72 4.01
N ARG A 62 13.70 4.41 3.81
CA ARG A 62 14.69 3.34 4.07
C ARG A 62 15.78 3.33 2.99
N LYS A 63 16.54 4.43 2.90
CA LYS A 63 17.55 4.69 1.87
C LYS A 63 18.59 3.57 1.77
N GLU A 64 18.98 3.00 2.89
CA GLU A 64 19.95 1.91 3.01
C GLU A 64 19.58 0.68 2.18
N LEU A 65 18.29 0.43 1.95
CA LEU A 65 17.82 -0.68 1.12
C LEU A 65 18.02 -0.44 -0.38
N PHE A 66 18.35 0.78 -0.79
CA PHE A 66 18.50 1.17 -2.18
C PHE A 66 19.96 1.40 -2.58
N ASP A 67 20.90 1.16 -1.67
CA ASP A 67 22.33 1.32 -1.96
C ASP A 67 22.75 0.47 -3.16
N GLY A 68 23.39 1.13 -4.14
CA GLY A 68 23.80 0.51 -5.40
C GLY A 68 22.71 0.40 -6.47
N LEU A 69 21.44 0.68 -6.16
CA LEU A 69 20.34 0.70 -7.13
C LEU A 69 20.23 2.06 -7.85
N MET A 70 19.55 2.08 -8.99
CA MET A 70 19.43 3.28 -9.82
C MET A 70 18.72 4.43 -9.10
N ILE A 71 17.67 4.16 -8.31
CA ILE A 71 16.96 5.20 -7.57
C ILE A 71 17.84 5.94 -6.57
N ALA A 72 18.85 5.29 -5.97
CA ALA A 72 19.79 5.98 -5.07
C ALA A 72 20.66 7.02 -5.78
N LYS A 73 20.83 6.90 -7.11
CA LYS A 73 21.53 7.89 -7.93
C LYS A 73 20.60 9.04 -8.36
N LEU A 74 19.31 8.76 -8.51
CA LEU A 74 18.29 9.71 -8.97
C LEU A 74 17.73 10.54 -7.81
N GLU A 75 17.32 9.88 -6.73
CA GLU A 75 16.75 10.51 -5.54
C GLU A 75 17.82 11.24 -4.72
N LYS A 76 17.57 12.51 -4.45
CA LYS A 76 18.43 13.37 -3.62
C LYS A 76 17.82 13.62 -2.26
N ASP A 77 16.50 13.70 -2.21
CA ASP A 77 15.74 14.12 -1.05
C ASP A 77 14.96 12.92 -0.52
N TRP A 78 15.62 12.11 0.31
CA TRP A 78 15.05 10.94 0.97
C TRP A 78 14.09 11.31 2.10
N HIS A 79 12.97 11.91 1.73
CA HIS A 79 11.91 12.29 2.66
C HIS A 79 11.18 11.06 3.19
N GLN A 80 10.84 11.10 4.48
CA GLN A 80 9.99 10.10 5.13
C GLN A 80 8.54 10.57 5.11
N TYR A 81 7.65 9.76 4.56
CA TYR A 81 6.22 10.04 4.47
C TYR A 81 5.45 9.11 5.42
N PRO A 82 4.31 9.54 5.96
CA PRO A 82 3.39 8.62 6.62
C PRO A 82 2.77 7.69 5.56
N VAL A 83 3.02 6.37 5.70
CA VAL A 83 2.60 5.34 4.75
C VAL A 83 1.48 4.48 5.33
N PHE A 84 0.37 4.43 4.62
CA PHE A 84 -0.84 3.68 4.93
C PHE A 84 -0.94 2.49 3.97
N LYS A 85 -0.40 1.35 4.39
CA LYS A 85 -0.40 0.13 3.58
C LYS A 85 -1.55 -0.80 3.97
N ILE A 86 -2.38 -1.16 2.99
CA ILE A 86 -3.43 -2.18 3.08
C ILE A 86 -3.01 -3.36 2.19
N ASP A 87 -3.13 -4.57 2.71
CA ASP A 87 -2.91 -5.81 1.95
C ASP A 87 -4.13 -6.70 2.12
N PHE A 88 -4.84 -6.94 1.03
CA PHE A 88 -6.03 -7.80 1.04
C PHE A 88 -5.70 -9.30 0.88
N ASN A 89 -4.43 -9.69 0.76
CA ASN A 89 -4.06 -11.10 0.74
C ASN A 89 -4.40 -11.81 2.05
N GLY A 90 -4.61 -13.13 1.97
CA GLY A 90 -4.82 -13.98 3.16
C GLY A 90 -6.20 -13.86 3.82
N VAL A 91 -7.07 -12.98 3.35
CA VAL A 91 -8.46 -12.87 3.80
C VAL A 91 -9.40 -13.53 2.79
N ASN A 92 -10.45 -14.18 3.29
CA ASN A 92 -11.54 -14.70 2.48
C ASN A 92 -12.68 -13.69 2.38
N PHE A 93 -12.92 -13.11 1.20
CA PHE A 93 -14.00 -12.14 1.00
C PHE A 93 -15.29 -12.74 0.44
N THR A 94 -15.44 -14.07 0.45
CA THR A 94 -16.71 -14.74 0.15
C THR A 94 -17.71 -14.66 1.32
N GLU A 95 -17.28 -14.14 2.47
CA GLU A 95 -18.08 -14.02 3.69
C GLU A 95 -18.39 -12.55 3.97
N LYS A 96 -19.67 -12.26 4.25
CA LYS A 96 -20.13 -10.91 4.56
C LYS A 96 -19.44 -10.37 5.82
N GLY A 97 -18.98 -9.13 5.77
CA GLY A 97 -18.36 -8.45 6.91
C GLY A 97 -16.83 -8.57 6.96
N ASN A 98 -16.22 -9.50 6.22
CA ASN A 98 -14.76 -9.68 6.26
C ASN A 98 -14.01 -8.49 5.63
N LEU A 99 -14.59 -7.83 4.62
CA LEU A 99 -14.00 -6.63 4.04
C LEU A 99 -14.03 -5.46 5.02
N GLU A 100 -15.18 -5.21 5.64
CA GLU A 100 -15.36 -4.18 6.65
C GLU A 100 -14.45 -4.41 7.86
N ALA A 101 -14.38 -5.65 8.36
CA ALA A 101 -13.51 -6.02 9.46
C ALA A 101 -12.02 -5.82 9.12
N THR A 102 -11.63 -6.12 7.88
CA THR A 102 -10.25 -5.91 7.39
C THR A 102 -9.92 -4.42 7.37
N ILE A 103 -10.80 -3.58 6.84
CA ILE A 103 -10.60 -2.13 6.80
C ILE A 103 -10.57 -1.56 8.23
N GLU A 104 -11.50 -1.98 9.09
CA GLU A 104 -11.56 -1.55 10.50
C GLU A 104 -10.27 -1.90 11.24
N TYR A 105 -9.70 -3.09 10.99
CA TYR A 105 -8.41 -3.49 11.55
C TYR A 105 -7.29 -2.50 11.20
N TYR A 106 -7.21 -2.05 9.94
CA TYR A 106 -6.22 -1.05 9.52
C TYR A 106 -6.49 0.32 10.16
N LEU A 107 -7.74 0.80 10.14
CA LEU A 107 -8.12 2.06 10.76
C LEU A 107 -7.75 2.08 12.25
N ALA A 108 -8.13 1.05 13.00
CA ALA A 108 -7.84 0.94 14.43
C ALA A 108 -6.34 0.92 14.73
N ASN A 109 -5.51 0.37 13.84
CA ASN A 109 -4.06 0.40 14.02
C ASN A 109 -3.46 1.77 13.73
N TRP A 110 -3.98 2.49 12.74
CA TRP A 110 -3.53 3.85 12.45
C TRP A 110 -4.04 4.87 13.46
N GLU A 111 -5.21 4.68 14.03
CA GLU A 111 -5.74 5.50 15.13
C GLU A 111 -4.82 5.48 16.36
N LYS A 112 -4.22 4.32 16.67
CA LYS A 112 -3.22 4.22 17.75
C LYS A 112 -1.96 5.05 17.50
N ILE A 113 -1.63 5.31 16.23
CA ILE A 113 -0.41 6.02 15.82
C ILE A 113 -0.70 7.53 15.69
N TYR A 114 -1.77 7.88 14.98
CA TYR A 114 -2.05 9.26 14.58
C TYR A 114 -3.15 9.95 15.40
N GLY A 115 -3.93 9.19 16.17
CA GLY A 115 -5.01 9.70 17.02
C GLY A 115 -6.36 9.05 16.72
N GLU A 116 -7.18 8.94 17.75
CA GLU A 116 -8.50 8.31 17.67
C GLU A 116 -9.48 9.11 16.80
N THR A 117 -10.38 8.41 16.12
CA THR A 117 -11.49 9.02 15.39
C THR A 117 -12.85 8.52 15.91
N PRO A 118 -13.93 9.31 15.79
CA PRO A 118 -15.25 8.91 16.28
C PRO A 118 -15.78 7.69 15.50
N ARG A 119 -16.19 6.64 16.21
CA ARG A 119 -16.66 5.38 15.58
C ARG A 119 -18.04 5.50 14.94
N GLU A 120 -18.79 6.54 15.28
CA GLU A 120 -20.10 6.87 14.71
C GLU A 120 -19.99 7.42 13.28
N VAL A 121 -18.78 7.78 12.86
CA VAL A 121 -18.49 8.34 11.54
C VAL A 121 -18.17 7.21 10.55
N PRO A 122 -18.62 7.30 9.28
CA PRO A 122 -18.32 6.29 8.27
C PRO A 122 -16.80 6.03 8.09
N MET A 123 -16.42 4.78 7.80
CA MET A 123 -15.02 4.35 7.65
C MET A 123 -14.18 5.27 6.76
N GLY A 124 -14.70 5.69 5.59
CA GLY A 124 -13.97 6.58 4.69
C GLY A 124 -13.70 7.96 5.30
N LYS A 125 -14.64 8.48 6.11
CA LYS A 125 -14.47 9.76 6.82
C LYS A 125 -13.49 9.64 7.98
N ARG A 126 -13.50 8.51 8.69
CA ARG A 126 -12.48 8.18 9.68
C ARG A 126 -11.11 8.11 9.02
N PHE A 127 -10.98 7.45 7.87
CA PHE A 127 -9.72 7.42 7.14
C PHE A 127 -9.26 8.83 6.71
N GLU A 128 -10.14 9.67 6.15
CA GLU A 128 -9.82 11.07 5.84
C GLU A 128 -9.29 11.85 7.07
N GLN A 129 -9.89 11.64 8.25
CA GLN A 129 -9.44 12.26 9.50
C GLN A 129 -8.06 11.75 9.92
N ILE A 130 -7.82 10.44 9.88
CA ILE A 130 -6.50 9.84 10.18
C ILE A 130 -5.42 10.44 9.26
N LEU A 131 -5.70 10.59 7.96
CA LEU A 131 -4.76 11.20 7.01
C LEU A 131 -4.48 12.67 7.38
N SER A 132 -5.49 13.42 7.82
CA SER A 132 -5.33 14.80 8.29
C SER A 132 -4.48 14.87 9.57
N LEU A 133 -4.72 13.98 10.53
CA LEU A 133 -3.93 13.88 11.76
C LEU A 133 -2.48 13.52 11.46
N ALA A 134 -2.24 12.57 10.56
CA ALA A 134 -0.89 12.22 10.12
C ALA A 134 -0.16 13.40 9.48
N TYR A 135 -0.85 14.21 8.69
CA TYR A 135 -0.29 15.45 8.14
C TYR A 135 0.05 16.46 9.25
N GLN A 136 -0.85 16.66 10.22
CA GLN A 136 -0.61 17.57 11.35
C GLN A 136 0.61 17.15 12.18
N GLN A 137 0.81 15.85 12.40
CA GLN A 137 1.94 15.34 13.17
C GLN A 137 3.27 15.35 12.39
N THR A 138 3.25 15.03 11.09
CA THR A 138 4.48 14.81 10.30
C THR A 138 4.86 15.98 9.39
N GLY A 139 3.94 16.92 9.15
CA GLY A 139 4.08 18.00 8.18
C GLY A 139 4.10 17.53 6.72
N ARG A 140 3.81 16.25 6.44
CA ARG A 140 3.90 15.66 5.10
C ARG A 140 2.61 14.97 4.70
N ARG A 141 2.33 15.02 3.40
CA ARG A 141 1.19 14.32 2.80
C ARG A 141 1.36 12.81 2.98
N ALA A 142 0.25 12.12 3.20
CA ALA A 142 0.24 10.67 3.34
C ALA A 142 0.34 9.96 1.99
N VAL A 143 0.95 8.78 2.03
CA VAL A 143 1.00 7.82 0.92
C VAL A 143 0.11 6.64 1.28
N VAL A 144 -0.86 6.33 0.42
CA VAL A 144 -1.72 5.16 0.59
C VAL A 144 -1.32 4.11 -0.43
N LEU A 145 -0.92 2.92 0.05
CA LEU A 145 -0.53 1.79 -0.76
C LEU A 145 -1.53 0.66 -0.54
N VAL A 146 -2.12 0.13 -1.61
CA VAL A 146 -3.09 -0.96 -1.51
C VAL A 146 -2.63 -2.11 -2.39
N ASP A 147 -2.32 -3.24 -1.77
CA ASP A 147 -1.98 -4.48 -2.47
C ASP A 147 -3.21 -5.37 -2.65
N GLU A 148 -3.29 -6.01 -3.81
CA GLU A 148 -4.43 -6.85 -4.24
C GLU A 148 -5.81 -6.17 -4.02
N TYR A 149 -5.91 -4.88 -4.37
CA TYR A 149 -7.15 -4.09 -4.29
C TYR A 149 -8.36 -4.76 -4.95
N ASP A 150 -8.16 -5.54 -6.01
CA ASP A 150 -9.21 -6.24 -6.74
C ASP A 150 -9.66 -7.55 -6.08
N LYS A 151 -8.89 -8.11 -5.14
CA LYS A 151 -9.19 -9.39 -4.51
C LYS A 151 -10.56 -9.47 -3.83
N PRO A 152 -11.03 -8.47 -3.04
CA PRO A 152 -12.35 -8.52 -2.43
C PRO A 152 -13.50 -8.62 -3.44
N ILE A 153 -13.32 -8.04 -4.64
CA ILE A 153 -14.31 -8.12 -5.72
C ILE A 153 -14.20 -9.49 -6.40
N LEU A 154 -12.98 -9.97 -6.64
CA LEU A 154 -12.75 -11.22 -7.36
C LEU A 154 -13.14 -12.47 -6.57
N ASP A 155 -12.93 -12.48 -5.27
CA ASP A 155 -13.37 -13.59 -4.42
C ASP A 155 -14.90 -13.67 -4.38
N ALA A 156 -15.58 -12.53 -4.48
CA ALA A 156 -17.04 -12.42 -4.43
C ALA A 156 -17.72 -12.42 -5.81
N LEU A 157 -16.97 -12.67 -6.89
CA LEU A 157 -17.45 -12.58 -8.27
C LEU A 157 -18.69 -13.46 -8.48
N ASP A 158 -19.68 -12.95 -9.19
CA ASP A 158 -20.97 -13.62 -9.45
C ASP A 158 -21.78 -13.96 -8.18
N THR A 159 -21.51 -13.29 -7.06
CA THR A 159 -22.29 -13.40 -5.82
C THR A 159 -22.93 -12.06 -5.44
N PRO A 160 -23.96 -12.04 -4.56
CA PRO A 160 -24.52 -10.78 -4.05
C PRO A 160 -23.50 -9.89 -3.30
N LEU A 161 -22.34 -10.44 -2.92
CA LEU A 161 -21.28 -9.68 -2.27
C LEU A 161 -20.41 -8.88 -3.24
N GLU A 162 -20.45 -9.13 -4.55
CA GLU A 162 -19.61 -8.42 -5.51
C GLU A 162 -19.88 -6.90 -5.47
N ASP A 163 -21.15 -6.52 -5.67
CA ASP A 163 -21.56 -5.12 -5.67
C ASP A 163 -21.41 -4.48 -4.29
N ALA A 164 -21.67 -5.24 -3.23
CA ALA A 164 -21.46 -4.77 -1.86
C ALA A 164 -19.98 -4.46 -1.60
N ASN A 165 -19.08 -5.37 -1.96
CA ASN A 165 -17.63 -5.18 -1.77
C ASN A 165 -17.10 -4.02 -2.62
N ARG A 166 -17.61 -3.85 -3.85
CA ARG A 166 -17.27 -2.72 -4.73
C ARG A 166 -17.65 -1.39 -4.08
N GLU A 167 -18.87 -1.27 -3.56
CA GLU A 167 -19.31 -0.03 -2.92
C GLU A 167 -18.58 0.22 -1.58
N ILE A 168 -18.29 -0.82 -0.79
CA ILE A 168 -17.48 -0.68 0.42
C ILE A 168 -16.10 -0.11 0.09
N LEU A 169 -15.39 -0.68 -0.89
CA LEU A 169 -14.05 -0.20 -1.30
C LEU A 169 -14.07 1.25 -1.77
N LYS A 170 -15.10 1.64 -2.51
CA LYS A 170 -15.28 2.99 -3.03
C LYS A 170 -15.58 4.02 -1.92
N LEU A 171 -16.30 3.61 -0.90
CA LEU A 171 -16.68 4.47 0.22
C LEU A 171 -15.64 4.51 1.34
N SER A 172 -14.81 3.47 1.47
CA SER A 172 -13.86 3.31 2.58
C SER A 172 -12.47 3.82 2.27
N ILE A 173 -12.00 3.71 1.02
CA ILE A 173 -10.68 4.20 0.62
C ILE A 173 -10.84 5.58 0.00
N PRO A 174 -10.36 6.65 0.67
CA PRO A 174 -10.55 8.00 0.18
C PRO A 174 -9.90 8.17 -1.19
N PRO A 175 -10.58 8.82 -2.14
CA PRO A 175 -9.99 9.12 -3.44
C PRO A 175 -8.76 10.00 -3.25
N SER A 176 -7.77 9.87 -4.13
CA SER A 176 -6.61 10.77 -4.13
C SER A 176 -7.10 12.20 -4.32
N LYS A 177 -7.11 13.01 -3.26
CA LYS A 177 -7.34 14.44 -3.35
C LYS A 177 -5.99 15.10 -3.67
N GLY A 178 -5.97 15.83 -4.80
CA GLY A 178 -4.79 16.40 -5.45
C GLY A 178 -3.98 17.35 -4.59
#